data_AF-A0A2S2KPV3-F1
#
_entry.id   AF-A0A2S2KPV3-F1
#
_cell.length_a   1.000
_cell.length_b   1.000
_cell.length_c   1.000
_cell.angle_alpha   90.00
_cell.angle_beta   90.00
_cell.angle_gamma   90.00
#
_symmetry.space_group_name_H-M   'P 1'
#
loop_
_entity.id
_entity.type
_entity.pdbx_description
1 polymer ?
#
loop_
_entity_poly.entity_id
_entity_poly.type
_entity_poly.pdbx_seq_one_letter_code
_entity_poly.pdbx_strand_id
1 'polypeptide(L)'
;MSIRKPVIKKPKTPKIKKPLISKRKKIVKKLPTLSIGRVKTKVSNKKSVIHKKTNSKIPRGTCYAEENCKGVILRKVTKTQCRNEGGKSWKKAGGTCEKL
;
A
#
# COMPACT_ATOMS: atom_id res chain seq x y z
N MET A 1 54.64 -13.33 -16.32
CA MET A 1 53.67 -14.40 -15.99
C MET A 1 52.36 -13.76 -15.55
N SER A 2 51.22 -14.11 -16.16
CA SER A 2 49.93 -13.46 -15.86
C SER A 2 49.17 -14.22 -14.77
N ILE A 3 49.01 -13.60 -13.59
CA ILE A 3 48.29 -14.18 -12.45
C ILE A 3 46.78 -14.10 -12.75
N ARG A 4 46.13 -15.24 -12.97
CA ARG A 4 44.68 -15.29 -13.17
C ARG A 4 43.97 -15.06 -11.83
N LYS A 5 43.02 -14.12 -11.79
CA LYS A 5 42.22 -13.83 -10.59
C LYS A 5 41.36 -15.06 -10.21
N PRO A 6 41.20 -15.37 -8.92
CA PRO A 6 40.36 -16.49 -8.49
C PRO A 6 38.88 -16.19 -8.73
N VAL A 7 38.15 -17.15 -9.30
CA VAL A 7 36.71 -17.06 -9.55
C VAL A 7 35.96 -17.48 -8.28
N ILE A 8 35.33 -16.52 -7.59
CA ILE A 8 34.53 -16.78 -6.38
C ILE A 8 33.20 -17.40 -6.80
N LYS A 9 32.99 -18.69 -6.47
CA LYS A 9 31.73 -19.39 -6.73
C LYS A 9 30.65 -18.95 -5.74
N LYS A 10 29.47 -18.60 -6.24
CA LYS A 10 28.31 -18.27 -5.39
C LYS A 10 27.95 -19.48 -4.51
N PRO A 11 27.57 -19.26 -3.24
CA PRO A 11 27.14 -20.34 -2.37
C PRO A 11 25.86 -20.98 -2.91
N LYS A 12 25.79 -22.32 -2.85
CA LYS A 12 24.58 -23.06 -3.22
C LYS A 12 23.56 -22.92 -2.09
N THR A 13 22.36 -22.43 -2.40
CA THR A 13 21.27 -22.39 -1.44
C THR A 13 20.77 -23.81 -1.14
N PRO A 14 20.47 -24.14 0.14
CA PRO A 14 19.96 -25.45 0.49
C PRO A 14 18.55 -25.66 -0.08
N LYS A 15 18.30 -26.85 -0.63
CA LYS A 15 16.97 -27.22 -1.13
C LYS A 15 16.03 -27.49 0.05
N ILE A 16 15.04 -26.62 0.24
CA ILE A 16 13.98 -26.84 1.24
C ILE A 16 13.04 -27.94 0.73
N LYS A 17 12.90 -29.03 1.50
CA LYS A 17 11.97 -30.12 1.19
C LYS A 17 10.56 -29.74 1.64
N LYS A 18 9.57 -29.91 0.75
CA LYS A 18 8.15 -29.72 1.09
C LYS A 18 7.75 -30.73 2.18
N PRO A 19 6.86 -30.37 3.11
CA PRO A 19 6.37 -31.31 4.11
C PRO A 19 5.59 -32.46 3.46
N LEU A 20 5.67 -33.62 4.12
CA LEU A 20 4.87 -34.81 3.79
C LEU A 20 3.39 -34.43 3.71
N ILE A 21 2.66 -35.06 2.78
CA ILE A 21 1.26 -34.74 2.48
C ILE A 21 0.37 -34.86 3.72
N SER A 22 0.66 -35.80 4.62
CA SER A 22 -0.03 -35.99 5.91
C SER A 22 0.11 -34.80 6.87
N LYS A 23 1.23 -34.07 6.79
CA LYS A 23 1.51 -32.89 7.62
C LYS A 23 0.95 -31.60 7.02
N ARG A 24 0.35 -31.65 5.83
CA ARG A 24 -0.29 -30.49 5.21
C ARG A 24 -1.68 -30.28 5.81
N LYS A 25 -1.99 -29.05 6.22
CA LYS A 25 -3.33 -28.68 6.69
C LYS A 25 -4.34 -28.89 5.55
N LYS A 26 -5.30 -29.80 5.72
CA LYS A 26 -6.40 -30.00 4.76
C LYS A 26 -7.37 -28.83 4.86
N ILE A 27 -7.57 -28.11 3.75
CA ILE A 27 -8.68 -27.17 3.62
C ILE A 27 -9.90 -28.01 3.28
N VAL A 28 -10.70 -28.37 4.28
CA VAL A 28 -11.98 -29.03 4.06
C VAL A 28 -12.97 -27.99 3.56
N LYS A 29 -13.36 -28.07 2.28
CA LYS A 29 -14.48 -27.28 1.76
C LYS A 29 -15.74 -27.81 2.44
N LYS A 30 -16.28 -27.09 3.42
CA LYS A 30 -17.57 -27.43 4.02
C LYS A 30 -18.65 -27.19 2.97
N LEU A 31 -19.49 -28.20 2.74
CA LEU A 31 -20.70 -28.06 1.92
C LEU A 31 -21.65 -27.07 2.62
N PRO A 32 -22.35 -26.20 1.89
CA PRO A 32 -23.42 -25.41 2.46
C PRO A 32 -24.57 -26.37 2.81
N THR A 33 -24.74 -26.67 4.09
CA THR A 33 -25.89 -27.44 4.58
C THR A 33 -27.14 -26.56 4.52
N LEU A 34 -27.88 -26.68 3.42
CA LEU A 34 -29.25 -26.20 3.30
C LEU A 34 -30.17 -27.21 4.02
N SER A 35 -30.40 -27.03 5.31
CA SER A 35 -31.52 -27.68 5.98
C SER A 35 -32.05 -26.80 7.11
N ILE A 36 -33.30 -26.43 6.91
CA ILE A 36 -34.20 -25.60 7.70
C ILE A 36 -34.28 -26.11 9.14
N GLY A 37 -33.88 -25.25 10.07
CA GLY A 37 -34.07 -25.43 11.50
C GLY A 37 -33.66 -24.14 12.17
N ARG A 38 -34.64 -23.29 12.48
CA ARG A 38 -34.43 -21.94 12.99
C ARG A 38 -33.87 -22.01 14.42
N VAL A 39 -32.57 -22.23 14.55
CA VAL A 39 -31.88 -22.11 15.84
C VAL A 39 -31.83 -20.63 16.18
N LYS A 40 -32.66 -20.19 17.14
CA LYS A 40 -32.55 -18.86 17.75
C LYS A 40 -31.28 -18.81 18.60
N THR A 41 -30.14 -18.67 17.95
CA THR A 41 -28.93 -18.23 18.65
C THR A 41 -29.13 -16.76 19.01
N LYS A 42 -29.01 -16.41 20.30
CA LYS A 42 -28.89 -15.02 20.72
C LYS A 42 -27.54 -14.54 20.21
N VAL A 43 -27.52 -14.02 18.99
CA VAL A 43 -26.35 -13.35 18.43
C VAL A 43 -26.18 -12.08 19.25
N SER A 44 -25.29 -12.14 20.23
CA SER A 44 -24.66 -10.95 20.78
C SER A 44 -24.07 -10.22 19.58
N ASN A 45 -24.75 -9.16 19.14
CA ASN A 45 -24.25 -8.23 18.14
C ASN A 45 -23.05 -7.53 18.75
N LYS A 46 -21.89 -8.21 18.80
CA LYS A 46 -20.62 -7.51 18.83
C LYS A 46 -20.60 -6.71 17.54
N LYS A 47 -20.88 -5.41 17.66
CA LYS A 47 -20.81 -4.43 16.58
C LYS A 47 -19.51 -4.70 15.84
N SER A 48 -19.59 -5.23 14.62
CA SER A 48 -18.40 -5.30 13.78
C SER A 48 -17.91 -3.86 13.67
N VAL A 49 -16.70 -3.59 14.10
CA VAL A 49 -16.07 -2.29 13.88
C VAL A 49 -15.88 -2.19 12.37
N ILE A 50 -16.88 -1.63 11.71
CA ILE A 50 -16.80 -1.26 10.30
C ILE A 50 -15.81 -0.10 10.29
N HIS A 51 -14.54 -0.40 10.03
CA HIS A 51 -13.56 0.61 9.69
C HIS A 51 -14.04 1.27 8.40
N LYS A 52 -14.78 2.39 8.54
CA LYS A 52 -15.14 3.24 7.42
C LYS A 52 -13.82 3.59 6.72
N LYS A 53 -13.67 3.20 5.46
CA LYS A 53 -12.62 3.75 4.60
C LYS A 53 -12.88 5.25 4.51
N THR A 54 -12.21 6.02 5.36
CA THR A 54 -12.10 7.47 5.21
C THR A 54 -11.35 7.71 3.92
N ASN A 55 -12.10 7.87 2.84
CA ASN A 55 -11.59 8.38 1.58
C ASN A 55 -11.30 9.88 1.84
N SER A 56 -10.19 10.16 2.54
CA SER A 56 -9.72 11.52 2.71
C SER A 56 -9.44 12.03 1.31
N LYS A 57 -10.29 12.92 0.80
CA LYS A 57 -10.04 13.64 -0.45
C LYS A 57 -8.88 14.59 -0.19
N ILE A 58 -7.66 14.05 -0.25
CA ILE A 58 -6.44 14.85 -0.07
C ILE A 58 -6.48 15.93 -1.14
N PRO A 59 -6.43 17.22 -0.77
CA PRO A 59 -6.52 18.29 -1.73
C PRO A 59 -5.30 18.24 -2.66
N ARG A 60 -5.58 18.14 -3.97
CA ARG A 60 -4.57 18.21 -5.02
C ARG A 60 -4.56 19.62 -5.61
N GLY A 61 -3.36 20.08 -5.93
CA GLY A 61 -3.11 21.43 -6.41
C GLY A 61 -1.97 21.46 -7.42
N THR A 62 -1.46 22.65 -7.68
CA THR A 62 -0.33 22.90 -8.58
C THR A 62 0.89 23.27 -7.76
N CYS A 63 2.03 22.70 -8.12
CA CYS A 63 3.34 22.95 -7.53
C CYS A 63 4.14 23.93 -8.38
N TYR A 64 4.88 24.82 -7.73
CA TYR A 64 5.63 25.89 -8.36
C TYR A 64 7.07 25.94 -7.83
N ALA A 65 7.99 26.38 -8.68
CA ALA A 65 9.41 26.50 -8.38
C ALA A 65 9.74 27.73 -7.51
N GLU A 66 8.96 28.80 -7.60
CA GLU A 66 9.17 30.05 -6.85
C GLU A 66 8.12 30.25 -5.75
N GLU A 67 8.39 31.13 -4.79
CA GLU A 67 7.51 31.40 -3.63
C GLU A 67 6.18 32.09 -4.02
N ASN A 68 6.13 32.78 -5.17
CA ASN A 68 4.96 33.56 -5.62
C ASN A 68 4.07 32.79 -6.61
N CYS A 69 4.04 31.45 -6.56
CA CYS A 69 3.35 30.61 -7.54
C CYS A 69 3.73 30.92 -9.00
N LYS A 70 5.03 31.13 -9.24
CA LYS A 70 5.62 31.31 -10.56
C LYS A 70 6.45 30.07 -10.93
N GLY A 71 6.48 29.75 -12.23
CA GLY A 71 7.16 28.57 -12.75
C GLY A 71 6.49 27.26 -12.33
N VAL A 72 5.47 26.83 -13.08
CA VAL A 72 4.76 25.57 -12.78
C VAL A 72 5.70 24.38 -12.98
N ILE A 73 5.88 23.58 -11.93
CA ILE A 73 6.62 22.31 -12.00
C ILE A 73 5.66 21.18 -12.36
N LEU A 74 4.65 20.97 -11.51
CA LEU A 74 3.77 19.80 -11.54
C LEU A 74 2.34 20.17 -11.20
N ARG A 75 1.38 19.56 -11.89
CA ARG A 75 -0.06 19.77 -11.69
C ARG A 75 -0.69 18.55 -11.00
N LYS A 76 -1.78 18.77 -10.25
CA LYS A 76 -2.56 17.73 -9.55
C LYS A 76 -1.76 16.93 -8.50
N VAL A 77 -0.85 17.60 -7.81
CA VAL A 77 -0.01 17.02 -6.75
C VAL A 77 -0.41 17.50 -5.36
N THR A 78 -0.09 16.73 -4.33
CA THR A 78 -0.27 17.14 -2.93
C THR A 78 0.85 18.10 -2.49
N LYS A 79 0.65 18.83 -1.40
CA LYS A 79 1.71 19.67 -0.79
C LYS A 79 3.00 18.90 -0.52
N THR A 80 2.85 17.68 0.01
CA THR A 80 3.99 16.80 0.33
C THR A 80 4.78 16.38 -0.90
N GLN A 81 4.09 16.05 -2.00
CA GLN A 81 4.73 15.73 -3.27
C GLN A 81 5.48 16.96 -3.83
N CYS A 82 4.87 18.15 -3.75
CA CYS A 82 5.52 19.38 -4.22
C CYS A 82 6.81 19.70 -3.46
N ARG A 83 6.82 19.50 -2.13
CA ARG A 83 8.04 19.70 -1.31
C ARG A 83 9.15 18.71 -1.67
N ASN A 84 8.80 17.46 -1.99
CA ASN A 84 9.77 16.43 -2.39
C ASN A 84 10.37 16.71 -3.79
N GLU A 85 9.61 17.36 -4.66
CA GLU A 85 10.04 17.76 -6.02
C GLU A 85 10.84 19.08 -6.02
N GLY A 86 11.12 19.67 -4.84
CA GLY A 86 11.86 20.93 -4.71
C GLY A 86 11.05 22.19 -5.00
N GLY A 87 9.71 22.10 -5.01
CA GLY A 87 8.84 23.27 -5.18
C GLY A 87 8.80 24.16 -3.93
N LYS A 88 8.80 25.48 -4.16
CA LYS A 88 8.79 26.51 -3.11
C LYS A 88 7.38 27.04 -2.77
N SER A 89 6.40 26.82 -3.65
CA SER A 89 5.01 27.16 -3.36
C SER A 89 4.03 26.19 -3.99
N TRP A 90 2.83 26.14 -3.43
CA TRP A 90 1.75 25.27 -3.88
C TRP A 90 0.41 25.97 -3.81
N LYS A 91 -0.41 25.75 -4.83
CA LYS A 91 -1.74 26.36 -4.96
C LYS A 91 -2.78 25.26 -5.11
N LYS A 92 -3.75 25.23 -4.19
CA LYS A 92 -4.95 24.39 -4.36
C LYS A 92 -5.73 24.84 -5.60
N ALA A 93 -6.41 23.92 -6.29
CA ALA A 93 -7.30 24.30 -7.39
C ALA A 93 -8.35 25.32 -6.90
N GLY A 94 -8.32 26.54 -7.45
CA GLY A 94 -9.17 27.67 -7.05
C GLY A 94 -8.82 28.34 -5.72
N GLY A 95 -7.71 27.97 -5.07
CA GLY A 95 -7.26 28.55 -3.79
C GLY A 95 -6.19 29.62 -3.94
N THR A 96 -5.72 30.15 -2.81
CA THR A 96 -4.58 31.06 -2.72
C THR A 96 -3.24 30.32 -2.88
N CYS A 97 -2.20 31.07 -3.23
CA CYS A 97 -0.83 30.55 -3.26
C CYS A 97 -0.33 30.40 -1.82
N GLU A 98 0.15 29.21 -1.46
CA GLU A 98 0.74 28.94 -0.16
C GLU A 98 2.24 28.67 -0.34
N LYS A 99 3.07 29.34 0.46
CA LYS A 99 4.51 29.04 0.56
C LYS A 99 4.70 27.68 1.25
N LEU A 100 5.59 26.85 0.69
CA LEU A 100 5.88 25.50 1.17
C LEU A 100 7.23 25.40 1.88
#